data_AF-A0A5C7WRN2-F1
#
_entry.id   AF-A0A5C7WRN2-F1
#
_cell.length_a   1.000
_cell.length_b   1.000
_cell.length_c   1.000
_cell.angle_alpha   90.00
_cell.angle_beta   90.00
_cell.angle_gamma   90.00
#
_symmetry.space_group_name_H-M   'P 1'
#
loop_
_entity.id
_entity.type
_entity.pdbx_description
1 polymer ?
#
loop_
_entity_poly.entity_id
_entity_poly.type
_entity_poly.pdbx_seq_one_letter_code
_entity_poly.pdbx_strand_id
1 'polypeptide(L)'
;MAFDAEFQTWWDRLSEENRARLKMAAGDDVLRRATTRLLLQTACPLGPIGTRWETPIGPMRESRPEVAWSWPEPVRRFVLSR
;
A
#
# COMPACT_ATOMS: atom_id res chain seq x y z
N MET A 1 15.32 -0.45 -15.16
CA MET A 1 14.89 0.80 -14.50
C MET A 1 15.47 0.82 -13.09
N ALA A 2 15.94 1.94 -12.56
CA ALA A 2 16.53 1.99 -11.20
C ALA A 2 15.52 1.58 -10.09
N PHE A 3 14.22 1.73 -10.36
CA PHE A 3 13.10 1.30 -9.52
C PHE A 3 13.15 -0.19 -9.12
N ASP A 4 13.44 -1.09 -10.07
CA ASP A 4 13.32 -2.53 -9.83
C ASP A 4 14.35 -3.00 -8.79
N ALA A 5 15.57 -2.43 -8.80
CA ALA A 5 16.66 -2.88 -7.93
C ALA A 5 16.44 -2.49 -6.45
N GLU A 6 16.03 -1.25 -6.18
CA GLU A 6 15.76 -0.79 -4.82
C GLU A 6 14.50 -1.47 -4.25
N PHE A 7 13.45 -1.61 -5.06
CA PHE A 7 12.22 -2.29 -4.65
C PHE A 7 12.44 -3.79 -4.42
N GLN A 8 13.22 -4.45 -5.28
CA GLN A 8 13.64 -5.84 -5.10
C GLN A 8 14.43 -6.00 -3.79
N THR A 9 15.41 -5.13 -3.57
CA THR A 9 16.25 -5.18 -2.37
C THR A 9 15.42 -4.96 -1.10
N TRP A 10 14.46 -4.03 -1.13
CA TRP A 10 13.51 -3.85 -0.03
C TRP A 10 12.67 -5.10 0.21
N TRP A 11 12.10 -5.67 -0.85
CA TRP A 11 11.30 -6.90 -0.78
C TRP A 11 12.09 -8.07 -0.17
N ASP A 12 13.35 -8.21 -0.58
CA ASP A 12 14.24 -9.28 -0.12
C ASP A 12 14.62 -9.17 1.36
N ARG A 13 14.56 -7.97 1.95
CA ARG A 13 14.77 -7.74 3.39
C ARG A 13 13.55 -8.05 4.25
N LEU A 14 12.36 -8.14 3.67
CA LEU A 14 11.13 -8.42 4.42
C LEU A 14 11.11 -9.87 4.93
N SER A 15 10.58 -10.07 6.14
CA SER A 15 10.24 -11.40 6.63
C SER A 15 9.14 -12.04 5.76
N GLU A 16 9.08 -13.37 5.76
CA GLU A 16 8.02 -14.11 5.05
C GLU A 16 6.62 -13.70 5.49
N GLU A 17 6.42 -13.46 6.79
CA GLU A 17 5.16 -12.95 7.35
C GLU A 17 4.76 -11.60 6.76
N ASN A 18 5.72 -10.66 6.65
CA ASN A 18 5.46 -9.36 6.06
C ASN A 18 5.17 -9.46 4.56
N ARG A 19 5.90 -10.32 3.83
CA ARG A 19 5.59 -10.59 2.42
C ARG A 19 4.19 -11.18 2.24
N ALA A 20 3.78 -12.12 3.08
CA ALA A 20 2.44 -12.71 3.05
C ALA A 20 1.35 -11.65 3.30
N ARG A 21 1.53 -10.77 4.29
CA ARG A 21 0.63 -9.64 4.56
C ARG A 21 0.50 -8.70 3.37
N LEU A 22 1.62 -8.38 2.72
CA LEU A 22 1.63 -7.51 1.55
C LEU A 22 0.98 -8.18 0.33
N LYS A 23 1.17 -9.48 0.10
CA LYS A 23 0.48 -10.22 -0.97
C LYS A 23 -1.03 -10.23 -0.78
N MET A 24 -1.51 -10.48 0.44
CA MET A 24 -2.94 -10.39 0.74
C MET A 24 -3.49 -8.99 0.46
N ALA A 25 -2.78 -7.96 0.90
CA ALA A 25 -3.18 -6.57 0.65
C ALA A 25 -3.12 -6.17 -0.84
N ALA A 26 -2.30 -6.84 -1.66
CA ALA A 26 -2.25 -6.60 -3.11
C ALA A 26 -3.51 -7.09 -3.84
N GLY A 27 -4.23 -8.04 -3.23
CA GLY A 27 -5.53 -8.49 -3.71
C GLY A 27 -6.62 -7.43 -3.51
N ASP A 28 -6.50 -6.60 -2.47
CA ASP A 28 -7.44 -5.53 -2.16
C ASP A 28 -7.11 -4.26 -2.98
N ASP A 29 -8.15 -3.53 -3.42
CA ASP A 29 -7.96 -2.24 -4.11
C ASP A 29 -7.61 -1.10 -3.14
N VAL A 30 -7.88 -1.29 -1.84
CA VAL A 30 -7.63 -0.30 -0.78
C VAL A 30 -6.72 -0.89 0.29
N LEU A 31 -5.59 -0.23 0.50
CA LEU A 31 -4.64 -0.53 1.57
C LEU A 31 -5.21 -0.10 2.92
N ARG A 32 -5.42 -1.09 3.79
CA ARG A 32 -5.81 -0.85 5.18
C ARG A 32 -4.67 -0.17 5.94
N ARG A 33 -5.02 0.55 7.02
CA ARG A 33 -4.07 1.26 7.89
C ARG A 33 -2.87 0.41 8.33
N ALA A 34 -3.09 -0.88 8.63
CA ALA A 34 -2.02 -1.80 9.02
C ALA A 34 -0.97 -1.97 7.90
N THR A 35 -1.41 -2.10 6.65
CA THR A 35 -0.54 -2.20 5.48
C THR A 35 0.20 -0.89 5.23
N THR A 36 -0.49 0.25 5.29
CA THR A 36 0.15 1.58 5.19
C THR A 36 1.25 1.74 6.24
N ARG A 37 0.98 1.34 7.49
CA ARG A 37 1.96 1.39 8.58
C ARG A 37 3.16 0.48 8.31
N LEU A 38 2.92 -0.73 7.81
CA LEU A 38 3.98 -1.68 7.44
C LEU A 38 4.90 -1.10 6.36
N LEU A 39 4.33 -0.47 5.32
CA LEU A 39 5.11 0.19 4.26
C LEU A 39 6.02 1.30 4.80
N LEU A 40 5.50 2.13 5.72
CA LEU A 40 6.27 3.18 6.37
C LEU A 40 7.37 2.63 7.28
N GLN A 41 7.05 1.62 8.09
CA GLN A 41 8.00 1.00 9.03
C GLN A 41 9.13 0.25 8.33
N THR A 42 8.86 -0.32 7.15
CA THR A 42 9.86 -1.04 6.36
C THR A 42 10.60 -0.14 5.39
N ALA A 43 10.35 1.17 5.42
CA ALA A 43 10.93 2.16 4.51
C ALA A 43 10.78 1.72 3.03
N CYS A 44 9.55 1.34 2.64
CA CYS A 44 9.26 0.99 1.26
C CYS A 44 9.65 2.16 0.33
N PRO A 45 10.49 1.93 -0.69
CA PRO A 45 10.99 3.02 -1.53
C PRO A 45 9.88 3.68 -2.37
N LEU A 46 8.75 2.97 -2.57
CA LEU A 46 7.54 3.54 -3.16
C LEU A 46 6.39 3.54 -2.15
N GLY A 47 6.06 4.75 -1.67
CA GLY A 47 4.94 4.96 -0.77
C GLY A 47 3.58 4.70 -1.43
N PRO A 48 2.54 4.46 -0.61
CA PRO A 48 1.18 4.33 -1.11
C PRO A 48 0.64 5.67 -1.63
N ILE A 49 -0.24 5.61 -2.62
CA ILE A 49 -0.95 6.76 -3.18
C ILE A 49 -2.20 7.00 -2.33
N GLY A 50 -2.41 8.24 -1.89
CA GLY A 50 -3.62 8.64 -1.19
C GLY A 50 -4.60 9.30 -2.13
N THR A 51 -5.80 8.73 -2.28
CA THR A 51 -6.92 9.36 -2.99
C THR A 51 -7.88 9.94 -1.97
N ARG A 52 -8.02 11.28 -1.97
CA ARG A 52 -8.94 12.00 -1.10
C ARG A 52 -10.26 12.23 -1.84
N TRP A 53 -11.37 11.83 -1.23
CA TRP A 53 -12.70 12.17 -1.73
C TRP A 53 -13.24 13.38 -0.97
N GLU A 54 -13.74 14.38 -1.70
CA GLU A 54 -14.28 15.63 -1.12
C GLU A 54 -15.70 15.46 -0.56
N THR A 55 -16.41 14.40 -0.96
CA THR A 55 -17.83 14.20 -0.61
C THR A 55 -18.00 13.06 0.39
N PRO A 56 -18.59 13.30 1.56
CA PRO A 56 -18.97 12.23 2.48
C PRO A 56 -20.05 11.35 1.86
N ILE A 57 -19.87 10.03 1.90
CA ILE A 57 -20.96 9.09 1.58
C ILE A 57 -21.80 8.93 2.87
N GLY A 58 -22.88 9.70 3.01
CA GLY A 58 -23.90 9.52 4.05
C GLY A 58 -24.12 10.70 5.02
N PRO A 59 -25.25 10.71 5.76
CA PRO A 59 -25.59 11.77 6.70
C PRO A 59 -24.63 11.74 7.90
N MET A 60 -23.92 12.84 8.03
CA MET A 60 -22.65 12.98 8.74
C MET A 60 -22.82 13.34 10.22
N ARG A 61 -22.15 12.59 11.09
CA ARG A 61 -21.44 13.16 12.24
C ARG A 61 -20.02 12.59 12.18
N GLU A 62 -19.05 13.45 11.91
CA GLU A 62 -17.60 13.16 11.78
C GLU A 62 -17.06 12.71 10.41
N SER A 63 -17.46 13.33 9.30
CA SER A 63 -16.77 13.11 8.01
C SER A 63 -15.46 13.89 7.96
N ARG A 64 -14.40 13.27 8.47
CA ARG A 64 -13.05 13.52 7.96
C ARG A 64 -13.04 13.05 6.50
N PRO A 65 -12.37 13.75 5.58
CA PRO A 65 -12.19 13.22 4.24
C PRO A 65 -11.49 11.86 4.35
N GLU A 66 -12.19 10.79 3.95
CA GLU A 66 -11.61 9.46 3.91
C GLU A 66 -10.57 9.42 2.79
N VAL A 67 -9.31 9.24 3.17
CA VAL A 67 -8.24 8.99 2.21
C VAL A 67 -8.19 7.48 1.99
N ALA A 68 -8.55 7.04 0.78
CA ALA A 68 -8.31 5.68 0.34
C ALA A 68 -6.85 5.56 -0.10
N TRP A 69 -6.10 4.66 0.54
CA TRP A 69 -4.71 4.39 0.17
C TRP A 69 -4.67 3.25 -0.83
N SER A 70 -3.89 3.37 -1.90
CA SER A 70 -3.67 2.30 -2.88
C SER A 70 -2.21 2.22 -3.27
N TRP A 71 -1.82 1.14 -3.95
CA TRP A 71 -0.52 1.06 -4.58
C TRP A 71 -0.54 1.64 -5.99
N PRO A 72 0.60 2.19 -6.46
CA PRO A 72 0.84 2.31 -7.89
C PRO A 72 0.70 0.94 -8.57
N GLU A 73 0.06 0.87 -9.73
CA GLU A 73 -0.17 -0.39 -10.46
C GLU A 73 1.11 -1.23 -10.69
N PRO A 74 2.29 -0.65 -11.02
CA PRO A 74 3.52 -1.44 -11.15
C PRO A 74 3.95 -2.13 -9.86
N VAL A 75 3.73 -1.49 -8.70
CA VAL A 75 4.04 -2.06 -7.39
C VAL A 75 3.11 -3.23 -7.09
N ARG A 76 1.81 -3.05 -7.33
CA ARG A 76 0.81 -4.10 -7.12
C ARG A 76 1.15 -5.33 -7.95
N ARG A 77 1.48 -5.16 -9.24
CA ARG A 77 1.88 -6.26 -10.13
C ARG A 77 3.15 -6.95 -9.67
N PHE A 78 4.17 -6.20 -9.26
CA PHE A 78 5.40 -6.79 -8.72
C PHE A 78 5.07 -7.70 -7.52
N VAL A 79 4.34 -7.19 -6.53
CA VAL A 79 4.00 -7.94 -5.31
C VAL A 79 3.21 -9.21 -5.63
N LEU A 80 2.25 -9.13 -6.57
CA LEU A 80 1.44 -10.26 -7.01
C LEU A 80 2.22 -11.32 -7.82
N SER A 81 3.33 -10.94 -8.46
CA SER A 81 4.16 -11.84 -9.28
C SER A 81 5.19 -12.64 -8.48
N ARG A 82 5.39 -12.31 -7.20
CA ARG A 82 6.41 -12.89 -6.31
C ARG A 82 5.83 -13.96 -5.41
#